data_AF-X1LKI0-F1
#
_entry.id   AF-X1LKI0-F1
#
_cell.length_a   1.000
_cell.length_b   1.000
_cell.length_c   1.000
_cell.angle_alpha   90.00
_cell.angle_beta   90.00
_cell.angle_gamma   90.00
#
_symmetry.space_group_name_H-M   'P 1'
#
loop_
_entity.id
_entity.type
_entity.pdbx_description
1 polymer ?
#
loop_
_entity_poly.entity_id
_entity_poly.type
_entity_poly.pdbx_seq_one_letter_code
_entity_poly.pdbx_strand_id
1 'polypeptide(L)'
;ELMESITGTIEKIVYRNEEKVKIIEEVDKYIPEVLNLKPDVLVVTGDHSTPTLLKAHSWHPNPFILFSKYIRVDEIDRFNERACSQGGLGRFSAVDALPLMMANALKLKKFGA
;
A
#
# COMPACT_ATOMS: atom_id res chain seq x y z
N GLU A 1 -3.09 -2.24 -18.65
CA GLU A 1 -3.54 -3.37 -17.82
C GLU A 1 -3.08 -3.25 -16.36
N LEU A 2 -1.79 -3.31 -15.98
CA LEU A 2 -1.40 -3.09 -14.56
C LEU A 2 -1.55 -1.63 -14.08
N MET A 3 -1.40 -0.66 -15.00
CA MET A 3 -1.50 0.78 -14.72
C MET A 3 -2.94 1.26 -14.43
N GLU A 4 -3.96 0.51 -14.87
CA GLU A 4 -5.37 0.86 -14.63
C GLU A 4 -5.89 0.35 -13.27
N SER A 5 -5.22 -0.65 -12.67
CA SER A 5 -5.60 -1.20 -11.36
C SER A 5 -5.22 -0.28 -10.19
N ILE A 6 -4.24 0.61 -10.38
CA ILE A 6 -3.82 1.54 -9.32
C ILE A 6 -4.74 2.77 -9.27
N THR A 7 -5.28 3.19 -10.42
CA THR A 7 -6.17 4.35 -10.54
C THR A 7 -7.63 3.94 -10.38
N GLY A 8 -8.07 3.95 -9.13
CA GLY A 8 -9.47 3.86 -8.79
C GLY A 8 -9.83 2.58 -8.06
N THR A 9 -9.99 2.68 -6.75
CA THR A 9 -11.25 2.33 -6.07
C THR A 9 -11.19 2.74 -4.60
N ILE A 10 -12.04 3.69 -4.23
CA ILE A 10 -12.42 3.89 -2.82
C ILE A 10 -13.96 3.88 -2.77
N GLU A 11 -14.54 2.70 -2.58
CA GLU A 11 -15.99 2.55 -2.39
C GLU A 11 -16.41 2.48 -0.92
N LYS A 12 -17.30 3.41 -0.58
CA LYS A 12 -18.38 3.46 0.45
C LYS A 12 -18.23 2.63 1.73
N ILE A 13 -17.95 3.34 2.83
CA ILE A 13 -18.32 2.96 4.21
C ILE A 13 -19.15 4.10 4.82
N VAL A 14 -20.12 3.74 5.66
CA VAL A 14 -21.14 4.56 6.36
C VAL A 14 -20.58 5.73 7.21
N TYR A 15 -19.26 5.98 7.22
CA TYR A 15 -18.59 7.06 7.94
C TYR A 15 -17.47 7.73 7.11
N ARG A 16 -17.72 7.91 5.81
CA ARG A 16 -16.81 8.58 4.86
C ARG A 16 -16.57 10.02 5.31
N ASN A 17 -15.33 10.35 5.65
CA ASN A 17 -14.91 11.73 5.83
C ASN A 17 -14.50 12.25 4.44
N GLU A 18 -15.34 13.08 3.83
CA GLU A 18 -15.11 13.58 2.47
C GLU A 18 -13.79 14.33 2.33
N GLU A 19 -13.34 15.06 3.36
CA GLU A 19 -12.04 15.73 3.34
C GLU A 19 -10.89 14.72 3.36
N LYS A 20 -10.99 13.67 4.18
CA LYS A 20 -10.00 12.58 4.18
C LYS A 20 -9.93 11.91 2.81
N VAL A 21 -11.07 11.70 2.15
CA VAL A 21 -11.11 11.10 0.82
C VAL A 21 -10.51 12.02 -0.24
N LYS A 22 -10.85 13.31 -0.24
CA LYS A 22 -10.25 14.30 -1.17
C LYS A 22 -8.73 14.32 -1.09
N ILE A 23 -8.16 14.26 0.11
CA ILE A 23 -6.71 14.24 0.29
C ILE A 23 -6.10 12.94 -0.28
N ILE A 24 -6.74 11.79 -0.08
CA ILE A 24 -6.26 10.52 -0.67
C ILE A 24 -6.35 10.59 -2.21
N GLU A 25 -7.44 11.10 -2.76
CA GLU A 25 -7.63 11.30 -4.20
C GLU A 25 -6.64 12.33 -4.78
N GLU A 26 -6.21 13.32 -3.99
CA GLU A 26 -5.15 14.24 -4.37
C GLU A 26 -3.80 13.55 -4.44
N VAL A 27 -3.46 12.70 -3.44
CA VAL A 27 -2.23 11.91 -3.44
C VAL A 27 -2.18 10.94 -4.63
N ASP A 28 -3.31 10.30 -4.95
CA ASP A 28 -3.42 9.34 -6.06
C ASP A 28 -2.97 9.93 -7.41
N LYS A 29 -3.23 11.22 -7.64
CA LYS A 29 -2.84 11.93 -8.87
C LYS A 29 -1.33 11.98 -9.09
N TYR A 30 -0.52 11.90 -8.03
CA TYR A 30 0.94 11.94 -8.12
C TYR A 30 1.56 10.55 -8.31
N ILE A 31 0.81 9.46 -8.14
CA ILE A 31 1.34 8.10 -8.30
C ILE A 31 1.93 7.85 -9.70
N PRO A 32 1.31 8.29 -10.81
CA PRO A 32 1.91 8.19 -12.14
C PRO A 32 3.26 8.92 -12.26
N GLU A 33 3.42 10.08 -11.60
CA GLU A 33 4.68 10.82 -11.60
C GLU A 33 5.78 10.05 -10.87
N VAL A 34 5.46 9.45 -9.72
CA VAL A 34 6.39 8.59 -8.98
C VAL A 34 6.78 7.36 -9.80
N LEU A 35 5.81 6.73 -10.49
CA LEU A 35 6.08 5.59 -11.37
C LEU A 35 6.94 5.97 -12.58
N ASN A 36 6.81 7.19 -13.11
CA ASN A 36 7.64 7.70 -14.21
C ASN A 36 9.12 7.87 -13.82
N LEU A 37 9.44 7.95 -12.52
CA LEU A 37 10.82 7.90 -12.02
C LEU A 37 11.43 6.49 -12.13
N LYS A 38 10.63 5.48 -12.51
CA LYS A 38 11.03 4.07 -12.68
C LYS A 38 11.73 3.51 -11.42
N PRO A 39 11.09 3.58 -10.24
CA PRO A 39 11.67 3.02 -9.02
C PRO A 39 11.82 1.50 -9.14
N ASP A 40 12.90 0.93 -8.58
CA ASP A 40 13.06 -0.53 -8.46
C ASP A 40 11.94 -1.13 -7.60
N VAL A 41 11.55 -0.40 -6.55
CA VAL A 41 10.49 -0.75 -5.60
C VAL A 41 9.71 0.51 -5.22
N LEU A 42 8.38 0.44 -5.29
CA LEU A 42 7.45 1.42 -4.72
C LEU A 42 6.64 0.74 -3.62
N VAL A 43 6.53 1.40 -2.47
CA VAL A 43 5.64 0.97 -1.37
C VAL A 43 4.72 2.12 -1.01
N VAL A 44 3.44 1.81 -0.80
CA VAL A 44 2.45 2.74 -0.25
C VAL A 44 1.78 2.10 0.95
N THR A 45 1.74 2.83 2.06
CA THR A 45 1.07 2.43 3.30
C THR A 45 0.85 3.66 4.19
N GLY A 46 0.11 3.49 5.29
CA GLY A 46 0.08 4.45 6.39
C GLY A 46 1.05 4.04 7.50
N ASP A 47 1.42 4.97 8.36
CA ASP A 47 2.17 4.70 9.59
C ASP A 47 1.27 4.19 10.73
N HIS A 48 0.02 4.68 10.81
CA HIS A 48 -1.01 4.19 11.70
C HIS A 48 -2.43 4.40 11.16
N SER A 49 -3.39 3.68 11.73
CA SER A 49 -4.81 3.86 11.41
C SER A 49 -5.43 4.96 12.26
N THR A 50 -6.05 5.96 11.63
CA THR A 50 -6.86 7.02 12.28
C THR A 50 -8.30 6.98 11.75
N PRO A 51 -9.18 6.13 12.33
CA PRO A 51 -10.58 6.05 11.92
C PRO A 51 -11.35 7.32 12.30
N THR A 52 -12.16 7.84 11.37
CA THR A 52 -12.96 9.06 11.57
C THR A 52 -13.83 9.00 12.82
N LEU A 53 -14.39 7.83 13.12
CA LEU A 53 -15.23 7.61 14.29
C LEU A 53 -14.49 7.79 15.62
N LEU A 54 -13.23 7.35 15.68
CA LEU A 54 -12.44 7.40 16.91
C LEU A 54 -11.78 8.76 17.10
N LYS A 55 -11.54 9.52 16.02
CA LYS A 55 -10.79 10.79 16.03
C LYS A 55 -9.44 10.67 16.76
N ALA A 56 -8.87 9.47 16.76
CA ALA A 56 -7.65 9.10 17.45
C ALA A 56 -6.97 7.95 16.68
N HIS A 57 -5.70 7.71 16.99
CA HIS A 57 -4.98 6.55 16.48
C HIS A 57 -5.63 5.27 17.01
N SER A 58 -5.54 4.21 16.22
CA SER A 58 -6.11 2.90 16.56
C SER A 58 -5.14 1.78 16.21
N TRP A 59 -5.44 0.59 16.72
CA TRP A 59 -4.65 -0.64 16.55
C TRP A 59 -4.97 -1.41 15.26
N HIS A 60 -5.87 -0.88 14.42
CA HIS A 60 -6.22 -1.53 13.16
C HIS A 60 -4.99 -1.63 12.26
N PRO A 61 -4.79 -2.75 11.55
CA PRO A 61 -3.69 -2.89 10.61
C PRO A 61 -3.87 -1.92 9.45
N ASN A 62 -2.76 -1.48 8.87
CA ASN A 62 -2.78 -0.55 7.75
C ASN A 62 -2.73 -1.33 6.42
N PRO A 63 -3.40 -0.85 5.37
CA PRO A 63 -3.20 -1.38 4.02
C PRO A 63 -1.76 -1.15 3.58
N PHE A 64 -1.18 -2.13 2.90
CA PHE A 64 0.21 -2.09 2.44
C PHE A 64 0.29 -2.70 1.04
N ILE A 65 0.86 -1.95 0.10
CA ILE A 65 1.16 -2.42 -1.25
C ILE A 65 2.66 -2.30 -1.51
N LEU A 66 3.23 -3.33 -2.15
CA LEU A 66 4.62 -3.34 -2.63
C LEU A 66 4.59 -3.66 -4.12
N PHE A 67 5.04 -2.69 -4.90
CA PHE A 67 5.22 -2.83 -6.34
C PHE A 67 6.72 -2.99 -6.64
N SER A 68 7.09 -4.05 -7.34
CA SER A 68 8.46 -4.28 -7.82
C SER A 68 8.44 -5.22 -9.03
N LYS A 69 9.57 -5.31 -9.73
CA LYS A 69 9.75 -6.30 -10.82
C LYS A 69 9.72 -7.76 -10.33
N TYR A 70 10.09 -8.01 -9.07
CA TYR A 70 10.31 -9.35 -8.53
C TYR A 70 9.21 -9.81 -7.56
N ILE A 71 8.19 -8.99 -7.34
CA ILE A 71 7.08 -9.34 -6.46
C ILE A 71 6.24 -10.46 -7.09
N ARG A 72 5.68 -11.33 -6.25
CA ARG A 72 4.64 -12.26 -6.68
C ARG A 72 3.30 -11.52 -6.65
N VAL A 73 2.76 -11.23 -7.82
CA VAL A 73 1.45 -10.59 -7.99
C VAL A 73 0.36 -11.51 -7.44
N ASP A 74 -0.56 -10.94 -6.66
CA ASP A 74 -1.76 -11.62 -6.16
C ASP A 74 -2.99 -11.18 -6.98
N GLU A 75 -4.18 -11.68 -6.61
CA GLU A 75 -5.43 -11.41 -7.34
C GLU A 75 -6.10 -10.09 -6.93
N ILE A 76 -5.46 -9.26 -6.10
CA ILE A 76 -6.06 -8.04 -5.58
C ILE A 76 -5.90 -6.89 -6.57
N ASP A 77 -7.03 -6.30 -6.98
CA ASP A 77 -7.09 -5.24 -7.98
C ASP A 77 -7.25 -3.83 -7.39
N ARG A 78 -7.35 -3.69 -6.06
CA ARG A 78 -7.73 -2.43 -5.37
C ARG A 78 -6.95 -2.20 -4.08
N PHE A 79 -6.63 -0.94 -3.81
CA PHE A 79 -5.97 -0.53 -2.57
C PHE A 79 -6.96 0.01 -1.53
N ASN A 80 -7.41 -0.85 -0.62
CA ASN A 80 -8.20 -0.48 0.57
C ASN A 80 -8.02 -1.55 1.66
N GLU A 81 -8.53 -1.29 2.88
CA GLU A 81 -8.35 -2.15 4.04
C GLU A 81 -8.89 -3.57 3.82
N ARG A 82 -10.06 -3.70 3.17
CA ARG A 82 -10.70 -5.00 2.92
C ARG A 82 -9.93 -5.81 1.89
N ALA A 83 -9.56 -5.19 0.77
CA ALA A 83 -8.83 -5.84 -0.30
C ALA A 83 -7.42 -6.27 0.16
N CYS A 84 -6.69 -5.38 0.85
CA CYS A 84 -5.35 -5.68 1.39
C CYS A 84 -5.36 -6.82 2.42
N SER A 85 -6.45 -7.03 3.15
CA SER A 85 -6.56 -8.16 4.08
C SER A 85 -6.55 -9.54 3.41
N GLN A 86 -6.78 -9.59 2.09
CA GLN A 86 -6.76 -10.79 1.27
C GLN A 86 -5.51 -10.90 0.37
N GLY A 87 -4.61 -9.91 0.43
CA GLY A 87 -3.40 -9.86 -0.37
C GLY A 87 -2.35 -10.88 0.05
N GLY A 88 -1.48 -11.24 -0.90
CA GLY A 88 -0.47 -12.30 -0.76
C GLY A 88 0.64 -12.02 0.26
N LEU A 89 0.83 -10.75 0.65
CA LEU A 89 1.75 -10.38 1.74
C LEU A 89 1.23 -10.78 3.12
N GLY A 90 -0.07 -11.00 3.27
CA GLY A 90 -0.71 -11.27 4.54
C GLY A 90 -0.51 -10.14 5.56
N ARG A 91 -0.59 -10.48 6.86
CA ARG A 91 -0.36 -9.55 7.96
C ARG A 91 1.04 -9.75 8.53
N PHE A 92 1.83 -8.68 8.54
CA PHE A 92 3.22 -8.69 9.03
C PHE A 92 3.52 -7.44 9.88
N SER A 93 4.68 -7.42 10.53
CA SER A 93 5.08 -6.29 11.38
C SER A 93 5.67 -5.16 10.55
N ALA A 94 5.40 -3.90 10.91
CA ALA A 94 5.93 -2.73 10.19
C ALA A 94 7.47 -2.74 10.07
N VAL A 95 8.16 -3.35 11.03
CA VAL A 95 9.64 -3.51 11.00
C VAL A 95 10.13 -4.37 9.84
N ASP A 96 9.28 -5.23 9.28
CA ASP A 96 9.64 -6.11 8.16
C ASP A 96 9.46 -5.42 6.80
N ALA A 97 8.83 -4.23 6.76
CA ALA A 97 8.60 -3.49 5.50
C ALA A 97 9.91 -3.15 4.79
N LEU A 98 10.88 -2.58 5.50
CA LEU A 98 12.16 -2.20 4.90
C LEU A 98 12.98 -3.42 4.42
N PRO A 99 13.11 -4.51 5.18
CA PRO A 99 13.68 -5.76 4.67
C PRO A 99 12.97 -6.27 3.40
N LEU A 100 11.64 -6.27 3.35
CA LEU A 100 10.88 -6.67 2.16
C LEU A 100 11.18 -5.77 0.95
N MET A 101 11.27 -4.46 1.16
CA MET A 101 11.66 -3.49 0.13
C MET A 101 13.07 -3.77 -0.39
N MET A 102 14.04 -3.95 0.50
CA MET A 102 15.44 -4.21 0.13
C MET A 102 15.59 -5.56 -0.58
N ALA A 103 14.82 -6.57 -0.19
CA ALA A 103 14.78 -7.86 -0.86
C ALA A 103 14.28 -7.71 -2.30
N ASN A 104 13.18 -6.99 -2.49
CA ASN A 104 12.59 -6.70 -3.81
C ASN A 104 13.48 -5.79 -4.68
N ALA A 105 14.34 -4.97 -4.07
CA ALA A 105 15.32 -4.16 -4.78
C ALA A 105 16.63 -4.91 -5.08
N LEU A 106 16.76 -6.20 -4.70
CA LEU A 106 18.01 -6.97 -4.74
C LEU A 106 19.18 -6.29 -4.01
N LYS A 107 18.88 -5.57 -2.92
CA LYS A 107 19.85 -4.86 -2.08
C LYS A 107 20.16 -5.57 -0.76
N LEU A 108 19.55 -6.73 -0.51
CA LEU A 108 19.95 -7.60 0.60
C LEU A 108 21.07 -8.54 0.19
N LYS A 109 22.03 -8.73 1.09
CA LYS A 109 23.00 -9.81 0.99
C LYS A 109 22.39 -11.07 1.59
N LYS A 110 22.68 -12.21 0.96
CA LYS A 110 22.37 -13.50 1.55
C LYS A 110 23.17 -13.67 2.85
N PHE A 111 22.51 -14.15 3.88
CA PHE A 111 23.17 -14.53 5.14
C PHE A 111 23.46 -16.03 5.11
N GLY A 112 24.74 -16.40 5.17
CA GLY A 112 25.19 -17.76 4.88
C GLY A 112 25.10 -18.12 3.39
N ALA A 113 25.43 -19.36 3.07
CA ALA A 113 25.40 -20.06 1.78
C ALA A 113 25.86 -19.30 0.51
#